data_AF-A0A5W5VZP5-F1
#
_entry.id   AF-A0A5W5VZP5-F1
#
_cell.length_a   1.000
_cell.length_b   1.000
_cell.length_c   1.000
_cell.angle_alpha   90.00
_cell.angle_beta   90.00
_cell.angle_gamma   90.00
#
_symmetry.space_group_name_H-M   'P 1'
#
loop_
_entity.id
_entity.type
_entity.pdbx_description
1 polymer ?
#
loop_
_entity_poly.entity_id
_entity_poly.type
_entity_poly.pdbx_seq_one_letter_code
_entity_poly.pdbx_strand_id
1 'polypeptide(L)'
;MMNLSTASRSRKCIHLTYKPWTDEERRFVAENYRKYRSAELARRMGRTQSSVRQQAHKMGVTRHFWRPEELHFLAASAGTMTVSRIAAVLGRTPRSVASVAWLNGISLYKCGDNHPGTRISDA
;
A
#
# COMPACT_ATOMS: atom_id res chain seq x y z
N MET A 1 38.33 -49.24 -7.90
CA MET A 1 37.69 -48.27 -8.81
C MET A 1 36.22 -48.64 -8.90
N MET A 2 35.32 -47.87 -8.30
CA MET A 2 33.90 -47.91 -8.68
C MET A 2 33.35 -46.49 -8.66
N ASN A 3 32.72 -46.13 -9.78
CA ASN A 3 32.54 -44.79 -10.25
C ASN A 3 31.10 -44.40 -9.90
N LEU A 4 30.91 -43.50 -8.93
CA LEU A 4 29.58 -42.99 -8.60
C LEU A 4 29.18 -41.94 -9.64
N SER A 5 28.38 -42.37 -10.62
CA SER A 5 27.74 -41.53 -11.62
C SER A 5 26.77 -40.57 -10.93
N THR A 6 27.11 -39.29 -10.90
CA THR A 6 26.24 -38.20 -10.43
C THR A 6 25.08 -38.02 -11.40
N ALA A 7 23.92 -38.58 -11.07
CA ALA A 7 22.67 -38.34 -11.78
C ALA A 7 22.27 -36.85 -11.65
N SER A 8 22.46 -36.10 -12.72
CA SER A 8 21.96 -34.73 -12.88
C SER A 8 20.43 -34.74 -12.80
N ARG A 9 19.89 -34.19 -11.71
CA ARG A 9 18.45 -33.94 -11.58
C ARG A 9 18.04 -32.88 -12.59
N SER A 10 17.47 -33.33 -13.71
CA SER A 10 16.80 -32.48 -14.70
C SER A 10 15.81 -31.55 -13.99
N ARG A 11 16.15 -30.26 -13.91
CA ARG A 11 15.21 -29.22 -13.50
C ARG A 11 14.21 -29.10 -14.64
N LYS A 12 13.06 -29.79 -14.52
CA LYS A 12 11.92 -29.57 -15.42
C LYS A 12 11.67 -28.06 -15.47
N CYS A 13 11.84 -27.48 -16.65
CA CYS A 13 11.81 -26.05 -16.86
C CYS A 13 10.50 -25.45 -16.32
N ILE A 14 10.66 -24.35 -15.58
CA ILE A 14 9.70 -23.48 -14.89
C ILE A 14 8.57 -22.87 -15.76
N HIS A 15 8.28 -23.44 -16.94
CA HIS A 15 7.43 -22.79 -17.95
C HIS A 15 5.92 -22.94 -17.73
N LEU A 16 5.46 -23.74 -16.76
CA LEU A 16 4.03 -24.00 -16.54
C LEU A 16 3.36 -23.08 -15.50
N THR A 17 4.12 -22.23 -14.79
CA THR A 17 3.58 -21.35 -13.73
C THR A 17 3.47 -19.88 -14.10
N TYR A 18 3.94 -19.50 -15.31
CA TYR A 18 3.96 -18.11 -15.75
C TYR A 18 2.75 -17.78 -16.63
N LYS A 19 1.77 -17.06 -16.06
CA LYS A 19 0.65 -16.48 -16.81
C LYS A 19 1.01 -15.04 -17.23
N PRO A 20 1.29 -14.76 -18.52
CA PRO A 20 1.59 -13.40 -18.99
C PRO A 20 0.40 -12.48 -18.75
N TRP A 21 0.64 -11.20 -18.45
CA TRP A 21 -0.43 -10.22 -18.27
C TRP A 21 -0.99 -9.80 -19.62
N THR A 22 -2.31 -9.79 -19.76
CA THR A 22 -2.98 -9.21 -20.94
C THR A 22 -3.18 -7.70 -20.77
N ASP A 23 -3.46 -6.99 -21.85
CA ASP A 23 -3.76 -5.56 -21.80
C ASP A 23 -5.04 -5.26 -21.02
N GLU A 24 -6.04 -6.13 -21.12
CA GLU A 24 -7.31 -6.02 -20.39
C GLU A 24 -7.06 -6.17 -18.89
N GLU A 25 -6.25 -7.14 -18.47
CA GLU A 25 -5.88 -7.32 -17.07
C GLU A 25 -5.08 -6.10 -16.54
N ARG A 26 -4.17 -5.53 -17.35
CA ARG A 26 -3.44 -4.31 -16.99
C ARG A 26 -4.36 -3.11 -16.81
N ARG A 27 -5.26 -2.87 -17.76
CA ARG A 27 -6.27 -1.80 -17.70
C ARG A 27 -7.18 -1.97 -16.49
N PHE A 28 -7.66 -3.19 -16.26
CA PHE A 28 -8.50 -3.51 -15.12
C PHE A 28 -7.79 -3.19 -13.81
N VAL A 29 -6.52 -3.56 -13.64
CA VAL A 29 -5.73 -3.18 -12.47
C VAL A 29 -5.59 -1.65 -12.41
N ALA A 30 -5.20 -0.97 -13.48
CA ALA A 30 -5.01 0.49 -13.46
C ALA A 30 -6.25 1.26 -12.97
N GLU A 31 -7.44 0.86 -13.42
CA GLU A 31 -8.71 1.52 -13.09
C GLU A 31 -9.26 1.14 -11.70
N ASN A 32 -8.99 -0.09 -11.25
CA ASN A 32 -9.68 -0.68 -10.11
C ASN A 32 -8.77 -0.90 -8.89
N TYR A 33 -7.45 -0.78 -9.03
CA TYR A 33 -6.49 -1.02 -7.93
C TYR A 33 -6.63 -0.04 -6.76
N ARG A 34 -7.10 1.17 -7.04
CA ARG A 34 -7.44 2.20 -6.04
C ARG A 34 -8.81 1.93 -5.38
N LYS A 35 -9.74 1.29 -6.09
CA LYS A 35 -11.14 1.09 -5.65
C LYS A 35 -11.33 -0.19 -4.85
N TYR A 36 -10.65 -1.28 -5.23
CA TYR A 36 -10.86 -2.62 -4.65
C TYR A 36 -9.59 -3.17 -3.98
N ARG A 37 -9.79 -4.11 -3.05
CA ARG A 37 -8.70 -4.85 -2.39
C ARG A 37 -7.99 -5.77 -3.39
N SER A 38 -6.69 -6.00 -3.21
CA SER A 38 -5.91 -6.91 -4.08
C SER A 38 -6.52 -8.30 -4.15
N ALA A 39 -7.08 -8.78 -3.03
CA ALA A 39 -7.78 -10.07 -2.94
C ALA A 39 -8.95 -10.19 -3.91
N GLU A 40 -9.69 -9.10 -4.08
CA GLU A 40 -10.88 -9.09 -4.92
C GLU A 40 -10.53 -8.99 -6.40
N LEU A 41 -9.56 -8.14 -6.75
CA LEU A 41 -9.02 -8.05 -8.11
C LEU A 41 -8.39 -9.38 -8.53
N ALA A 42 -7.65 -10.00 -7.62
CA ALA A 42 -7.03 -11.32 -7.80
C ALA A 42 -8.09 -12.39 -8.10
N ARG A 43 -9.17 -12.46 -7.30
CA ARG A 43 -10.30 -13.35 -7.55
C ARG A 43 -10.94 -13.13 -8.92
N ARG A 44 -11.20 -11.88 -9.29
CA ARG A 44 -11.86 -11.54 -10.56
C ARG A 44 -11.02 -11.90 -11.80
N MET A 45 -9.69 -11.86 -11.71
CA MET A 45 -8.78 -12.19 -12.81
C MET A 45 -8.21 -13.63 -12.75
N GLY A 46 -8.57 -14.40 -11.71
CA GLY A 46 -7.98 -15.72 -11.45
C GLY A 46 -6.45 -15.66 -11.23
N ARG A 47 -5.96 -14.62 -10.55
CA ARG A 47 -4.53 -14.44 -10.23
C ARG A 47 -4.31 -14.44 -8.72
N THR A 48 -3.05 -14.51 -8.29
CA THR A 48 -2.71 -14.36 -6.87
C THR A 48 -2.65 -12.89 -6.47
N GLN A 49 -2.94 -12.59 -5.20
CA GLN A 49 -2.85 -11.23 -4.65
C GLN A 49 -1.47 -10.61 -4.86
N SER A 50 -0.43 -11.42 -4.65
CA SER A 50 0.97 -11.01 -4.83
C SER A 50 1.26 -10.64 -6.28
N SER A 51 0.75 -11.41 -7.25
CA SER A 51 0.88 -11.09 -8.68
C SER A 51 0.25 -9.74 -9.01
N VAL A 52 -0.97 -9.47 -8.51
CA VAL A 52 -1.66 -8.18 -8.71
C VAL A 52 -0.88 -7.02 -8.10
N ARG A 53 -0.34 -7.18 -6.87
CA ARG A 53 0.46 -6.13 -6.23
C ARG A 53 1.74 -5.83 -7.01
N GLN A 54 2.45 -6.87 -7.44
CA GLN A 54 3.67 -6.72 -8.24
C GLN A 54 3.40 -6.05 -9.57
N GLN A 55 2.29 -6.41 -10.23
CA GLN A 55 1.91 -5.78 -11.48
C GLN A 55 1.55 -4.31 -11.29
N ALA A 56 0.75 -3.99 -10.26
CA ALA A 56 0.42 -2.61 -9.93
C ALA A 56 1.69 -1.78 -9.64
N HIS A 57 2.65 -2.34 -8.91
CA HIS A 57 3.95 -1.71 -8.68
C HIS A 57 4.72 -1.46 -9.99
N LYS A 58 4.80 -2.46 -10.88
CA LYS A 58 5.43 -2.30 -12.22
C LYS A 58 4.76 -1.23 -13.07
N MET A 59 3.45 -1.04 -12.92
CA MET A 59 2.68 -0.01 -13.62
C MET A 59 2.66 1.33 -12.88
N GLY A 60 3.37 1.47 -11.74
CA GLY A 60 3.37 2.69 -10.92
C GLY A 60 2.03 2.98 -10.22
N VAL A 61 1.11 2.01 -10.17
CA VAL A 61 -0.20 2.17 -9.56
C VAL A 61 -0.12 1.80 -8.08
N THR A 62 -0.17 2.80 -7.21
CA THR A 62 -0.16 2.61 -5.76
C THR A 62 -1.58 2.63 -5.20
N ARG A 63 -1.77 1.96 -4.05
CA ARG A 63 -3.03 1.92 -3.31
C ARG A 63 -3.04 2.90 -2.14
N HIS A 64 -2.38 4.04 -2.25
CA HIS A 64 -2.59 5.11 -1.28
C HIS A 64 -3.96 5.75 -1.55
N PHE A 65 -5.01 4.96 -1.33
CA PHE A 65 -6.39 5.38 -1.47
C PHE A 65 -6.78 6.10 -0.18
N TRP A 66 -6.80 7.42 -0.31
CA TRP A 66 -7.40 8.33 0.63
C TRP A 66 -8.69 8.82 0.01
N ARG A 67 -9.81 8.49 0.64
CA ARG A 67 -11.11 8.96 0.20
C ARG A 67 -11.17 10.49 0.36
N PRO A 68 -11.94 11.20 -0.47
CA PRO A 68 -12.16 12.63 -0.29
C PRO A 68 -12.61 12.98 1.14
N GLU A 69 -13.42 12.13 1.77
CA GLU A 69 -13.87 12.31 3.14
C GLU A 69 -12.72 12.16 4.16
N GLU A 70 -11.80 11.21 3.94
CA GLU A 70 -10.60 11.04 4.79
C GLU A 70 -9.66 12.25 4.64
N LEU A 71 -9.54 12.82 3.44
CA LEU A 71 -8.74 14.03 3.18
C LEU A 71 -9.38 15.28 3.79
N HIS A 72 -10.71 15.43 3.68
CA HIS A 72 -11.45 16.50 4.35
C HIS A 72 -11.30 16.41 5.87
N PHE A 73 -11.43 15.21 6.44
CA PHE A 73 -11.19 15.01 7.87
C PHE A 73 -9.75 15.35 8.26
N LEU A 74 -8.76 14.95 7.45
CA LEU A 74 -7.35 15.28 7.66
C LEU A 74 -7.12 16.80 7.69
N ALA A 75 -7.72 17.52 6.74
CA ALA A 75 -7.64 18.98 6.65
C ALA A 75 -8.37 19.68 7.82
N ALA A 76 -9.56 19.21 8.18
CA ALA A 76 -10.33 19.74 9.32
C ALA A 76 -9.65 19.50 10.68
N SER A 77 -8.88 18.41 10.79
CA SER A 77 -8.16 18.03 12.00
C SER A 77 -6.76 18.67 12.10
N ALA A 78 -6.34 19.43 11.08
CA ALA A 78 -5.05 20.11 11.06
C ALA A 78 -4.96 21.14 12.19
N GLY A 79 -3.91 21.07 13.01
CA GLY A 79 -3.69 21.97 14.14
C GLY A 79 -4.49 21.65 15.41
N THR A 80 -5.54 20.83 15.35
CA THR A 80 -6.38 20.46 16.52
C THR A 80 -5.98 19.11 17.11
N MET A 81 -5.67 18.14 16.27
CA MET A 81 -5.38 16.75 16.67
C MET A 81 -3.96 16.34 16.32
N THR A 82 -3.39 15.43 17.11
CA THR A 82 -2.10 14.81 16.81
C THR A 82 -2.25 13.83 15.64
N VAL A 83 -1.15 13.61 14.91
CA VAL A 83 -1.09 12.59 13.84
C VAL A 83 -1.50 11.20 14.38
N SER A 84 -1.12 10.86 15.61
CA SER A 84 -1.48 9.60 16.27
C SER A 84 -2.98 9.47 16.46
N ARG A 85 -3.66 10.52 16.93
CA ARG A 85 -5.11 10.50 17.13
C ARG A 85 -5.87 10.46 15.80
N ILE A 86 -5.43 11.23 14.80
CA ILE A 86 -6.00 11.20 13.45
C ILE A 86 -5.86 9.78 12.86
N ALA A 87 -4.70 9.15 13.05
CA ALA A 87 -4.45 7.78 12.62
C ALA A 87 -5.40 6.77 13.28
N ALA A 88 -5.61 6.91 14.60
CA ALA A 88 -6.52 6.06 15.35
C ALA A 88 -7.98 6.20 14.86
N VAL A 89 -8.45 7.43 14.62
CA VAL A 89 -9.81 7.70 14.13
C VAL A 89 -10.01 7.15 12.72
N LEU A 90 -9.03 7.34 11.83
CA LEU A 90 -9.10 6.85 10.45
C LEU A 90 -8.77 5.35 10.30
N GLY A 91 -8.37 4.68 11.39
CA GLY A 91 -7.88 3.29 11.34
C GLY A 91 -6.65 3.12 10.45
N ARG A 92 -5.78 4.14 10.37
CA ARG A 92 -4.56 4.16 9.56
C ARG A 92 -3.32 4.16 10.45
N THR A 93 -2.14 4.03 9.84
CA THR A 93 -0.88 4.20 10.55
C THR A 93 -0.49 5.69 10.60
N PRO A 94 0.10 6.19 11.69
CA PRO A 94 0.57 7.57 11.80
C PRO A 94 1.51 7.96 10.65
N ARG A 95 2.37 7.02 10.22
CA ARG A 95 3.26 7.21 9.07
C ARG A 95 2.50 7.47 7.77
N SER A 96 1.41 6.73 7.52
CA SER A 96 0.59 6.94 6.33
C SER A 96 -0.14 8.28 6.36
N VAL A 97 -0.64 8.69 7.53
CA VAL A 97 -1.32 9.97 7.76
C VAL A 97 -0.36 11.13 7.51
N ALA A 98 0.83 11.10 8.14
CA ALA A 98 1.85 12.13 7.96
C ALA A 98 2.31 12.24 6.50
N SER A 99 2.54 11.11 5.83
CA SER A 99 2.95 11.09 4.43
C SER A 99 1.91 11.74 3.52
N VAL A 100 0.62 11.50 3.77
CA VAL A 100 -0.45 12.05 2.92
C VAL A 100 -0.73 13.50 3.24
N ALA A 101 -0.63 13.90 4.51
CA ALA A 101 -0.71 15.30 4.87
C ALA A 101 0.38 16.11 4.16
N TRP A 102 1.63 15.64 4.21
CA TRP A 102 2.75 16.27 3.52
C TRP A 102 2.53 16.36 2.00
N LEU A 103 2.09 15.26 1.37
CA LEU A 103 1.81 15.23 -0.07
C LEU A 103 0.67 16.18 -0.49
N ASN A 104 -0.27 16.49 0.41
CA ASN A 104 -1.39 17.40 0.15
C ASN A 104 -1.15 18.81 0.72
N GLY A 105 0.05 19.12 1.22
CA GLY A 105 0.36 20.43 1.78
C GLY A 105 -0.36 20.75 3.10
N ILE A 106 -0.89 19.74 3.79
CA ILE A 106 -1.61 19.89 5.05
C ILE A 106 -0.61 19.80 6.20
N SER A 107 -0.45 20.90 6.94
CA SER A 107 0.38 20.90 8.15
C SER A 107 -0.41 20.31 9.32
N LEU A 108 -0.07 19.09 9.73
CA LEU A 108 -0.59 18.47 10.96
C LEU A 108 0.21 18.88 12.21
N TYR A 109 1.03 19.92 12.08
CA TYR A 109 1.74 20.47 13.22
C TYR A 109 0.72 21.13 14.16
N LYS A 110 0.60 20.58 15.37
CA LYS A 110 -0.15 21.21 16.43
C LYS A 110 0.71 22.32 17.02
N CYS A 111 0.38 23.58 16.75
CA CYS A 111 0.98 24.71 17.46
C CYS A 111 0.52 24.69 18.92
N GLY A 112 1.34 24.12 19.79
CA GLY A 112 1.34 24.37 21.23
C GLY A 112 2.75 24.79 21.61
N ASP A 113 2.85 25.84 22.41
CA ASP A 113 4.04 26.67 22.61
C ASP A 113 5.35 25.89 22.78
N ASN A 114 6.42 26.41 22.17
CA ASN A 114 7.77 25.83 22.04
C ASN A 114 8.48 25.58 23.39
N HIS A 115 7.95 24.69 24.23
CA HIS A 115 8.58 24.27 25.46
C HIS A 115 8.84 22.75 25.44
N PRO A 116 10.10 22.28 25.60
CA PRO A 116 10.48 20.87 25.49
C PRO A 116 9.83 19.95 26.55
N GLY A 117 9.16 20.51 27.57
CA GLY A 117 8.37 19.78 28.57
C GLY A 117 6.89 19.56 28.20
N THR A 118 6.37 20.17 27.13
CA THR A 118 4.95 20.09 26.75
C THR A 118 4.71 18.88 25.84
N ARG A 119 5.04 17.68 26.31
CA ARG A 119 4.60 16.45 25.65
C ARG A 119 3.10 16.30 25.90
N ILE A 120 2.28 16.82 24.99
CA ILE A 120 0.83 16.61 25.06
C ILE A 120 0.60 15.12 24.87
N SER A 121 0.29 14.43 25.95
CA SER A 121 -0.11 13.03 25.93
C SER A 121 -1.44 12.89 25.19
N ASP A 122 -1.59 11.86 24.36
CA ASP A 122 -2.85 11.45 23.73
C ASP A 122 -3.85 10.86 24.76
N ALA A 123 -3.93 11.45 25.97
CA ALA A 123 -4.82 11.05 27.05
C ALA A 123 -6.28 11.39 26.73
#